data_AF-A0A9D7H4K9-F1
#
_entry.id   AF-A0A9D7H4K9-F1
#
_cell.length_a   1.000
_cell.length_b   1.000
_cell.length_c   1.000
_cell.angle_alpha   90.00
_cell.angle_beta   90.00
_cell.angle_gamma   90.00
#
_symmetry.space_group_name_H-M   'P 1'
#
loop_
_entity.id
_entity.type
_entity.pdbx_description
1 polymer ?
#
loop_
_entity_poly.entity_id
_entity_poly.type
_entity_poly.pdbx_seq_one_letter_code
_entity_poly.pdbx_strand_id
1 'polypeptide(L)'
;MRHARRESRIFTTARATLPLLAAFAALTAASPAHADEVSPTGKGIVGGALLGAEIVTIPMALANVQSGVAYGVGAGLGAAAGGVGGYFVEQNVDDGRVPVYMLAGGLALVIPAVVMVLNATTYKPVDGVREDRAPSGPPADPGTVGGSVVIGAPPAGSPPPAPATTPAAPATPPAAAPATPPTSLLDWSRPSLRLGLPVPEVKPVYSLAEQKRLGVASAGTEVRMPLVRVAF
;
A
#
# COMPACT_ATOMS: atom_id res chain seq x y z
N MET A 1 0.71 0.87 -64.12
CA MET A 1 0.10 -0.28 -63.43
C MET A 1 1.08 -0.84 -62.42
N ARG A 2 1.01 -0.39 -61.16
CA ARG A 2 1.83 -0.90 -60.05
C ARG A 2 0.87 -1.59 -59.09
N HIS A 3 0.92 -2.92 -59.05
CA HIS A 3 0.11 -3.72 -58.14
C HIS A 3 0.64 -3.53 -56.71
N ALA A 4 -0.17 -2.92 -55.87
CA ALA A 4 0.04 -2.83 -54.43
C ALA A 4 -0.13 -4.22 -53.80
N ARG A 5 0.95 -4.80 -53.27
CA ARG A 5 0.88 -5.96 -52.36
C ARG A 5 0.37 -5.46 -51.01
N ARG A 6 -0.91 -5.75 -50.74
CA ARG A 6 -1.52 -5.68 -49.42
C ARG A 6 -0.95 -6.83 -48.57
N GLU A 7 0.00 -6.54 -47.69
CA GLU A 7 0.40 -7.49 -46.64
C GLU A 7 -0.69 -7.56 -45.58
N SER A 8 -1.50 -8.61 -45.63
CA SER A 8 -2.41 -8.98 -44.55
C SER A 8 -1.62 -9.63 -43.42
N ARG A 9 -1.17 -8.83 -42.44
CA ARG A 9 -0.68 -9.36 -41.16
C ARG A 9 -1.89 -9.70 -40.30
N ILE A 10 -2.39 -10.92 -40.48
CA ILE A 10 -3.34 -11.56 -39.56
C ILE A 10 -2.56 -11.81 -38.28
N PHE A 11 -2.80 -10.98 -37.27
CA PHE A 11 -2.26 -11.13 -35.93
C PHE A 11 -2.88 -12.36 -35.26
N THR A 12 -2.11 -13.43 -35.21
CA THR A 12 -2.38 -14.63 -34.40
C THR A 12 -2.10 -14.29 -32.94
N THR A 13 -3.11 -13.94 -32.16
CA THR A 13 -3.04 -13.87 -30.68
C THR A 13 -4.28 -14.51 -30.07
N ALA A 14 -4.38 -15.83 -30.23
CA ALA A 14 -5.40 -16.67 -29.59
C ALA A 14 -4.73 -17.72 -28.70
N ARG A 15 -4.04 -17.29 -27.63
CA ARG A 15 -3.50 -18.19 -26.60
C ARG A 15 -3.43 -17.50 -25.24
N ALA A 16 -4.58 -17.18 -24.65
CA ALA A 16 -4.66 -16.76 -23.24
C ALA A 16 -6.04 -16.99 -22.58
N THR A 17 -6.94 -17.78 -23.18
CA THR A 17 -8.31 -17.99 -22.65
C THR A 17 -8.50 -19.32 -21.91
N LEU A 18 -7.50 -20.21 -21.86
CA LEU A 18 -7.66 -21.55 -21.27
C LEU A 18 -7.59 -21.68 -19.72
N PRO A 19 -6.90 -20.83 -18.93
CA PRO A 19 -6.80 -21.09 -17.49
C PRO A 19 -8.06 -20.68 -16.70
N LEU A 20 -8.87 -19.74 -17.21
CA LEU A 20 -10.07 -19.27 -16.51
C LEU A 20 -11.20 -20.31 -16.53
N LEU A 21 -11.34 -21.06 -17.64
CA LEU A 21 -12.37 -22.09 -17.78
C LEU A 21 -12.08 -23.34 -16.92
N ALA A 22 -10.80 -23.69 -16.74
CA ALA A 22 -10.39 -24.85 -15.96
C ALA A 22 -10.61 -24.65 -14.45
N ALA A 23 -10.42 -23.43 -13.94
CA ALA A 23 -10.74 -23.09 -12.55
C ALA A 23 -12.26 -23.12 -12.28
N PHE A 24 -13.07 -22.70 -13.26
CA PHE A 24 -14.53 -22.75 -13.16
C PHE A 24 -15.07 -24.19 -13.21
N ALA A 25 -14.50 -25.05 -14.07
CA ALA A 25 -14.86 -26.47 -14.15
C ALA A 25 -14.53 -27.25 -12.86
N ALA A 26 -13.41 -26.92 -12.20
CA ALA A 26 -13.05 -27.52 -10.93
C ALA A 26 -14.04 -27.18 -9.79
N LEU A 27 -14.68 -26.01 -9.85
CA LEU A 27 -15.73 -25.61 -8.90
C LEU A 27 -17.04 -26.41 -9.09
N THR A 28 -17.32 -26.89 -10.30
CA THR A 28 -18.53 -27.67 -10.62
C THR A 28 -18.42 -29.17 -10.30
N ALA A 29 -17.21 -29.67 -10.00
CA ALA A 29 -16.95 -31.08 -9.73
C ALA A 29 -17.05 -31.47 -8.23
N ALA A 30 -17.43 -30.54 -7.36
CA ALA A 30 -17.65 -30.84 -5.95
C ALA A 30 -18.96 -31.61 -5.75
N SER A 31 -18.86 -32.87 -5.31
CA SER A 31 -20.01 -33.68 -4.90
C SER A 31 -20.84 -32.96 -3.81
N PRO A 32 -22.19 -33.05 -3.84
CA PRO A 32 -23.01 -32.54 -2.75
C PRO A 32 -22.77 -33.42 -1.51
N ALA A 33 -21.86 -32.97 -0.64
CA ALA A 33 -21.79 -33.49 0.72
C ALA A 33 -23.03 -32.97 1.46
N HIS A 34 -23.96 -33.87 1.78
CA HIS A 34 -25.06 -33.58 2.69
C HIS A 34 -24.50 -33.27 4.07
N ALA A 35 -24.27 -31.98 4.34
CA ALA A 35 -23.96 -31.48 5.67
C ALA A 35 -25.26 -30.99 6.33
N ASP A 36 -25.29 -31.14 7.65
CA ASP A 36 -26.33 -30.64 8.55
C ASP A 36 -26.75 -29.19 8.25
N GLU A 37 -27.94 -28.84 8.71
CA GLU A 37 -28.58 -27.53 8.53
C GLU A 37 -27.58 -26.39 8.80
N VAL A 38 -27.23 -25.67 7.73
CA VAL A 38 -26.12 -24.72 7.73
C VAL A 38 -26.61 -23.41 8.31
N SER A 39 -26.17 -23.07 9.51
CA SER A 39 -26.56 -21.80 10.14
C SER A 39 -26.31 -20.61 9.20
N PRO A 40 -27.34 -19.80 8.91
CA PRO A 40 -27.22 -18.63 8.02
C PRO A 40 -26.39 -17.50 8.63
N THR A 41 -26.16 -17.54 9.94
CA THR A 41 -25.74 -16.37 10.73
C THR A 41 -24.44 -15.75 10.21
N GLY A 42 -24.53 -14.48 9.81
CA GLY A 42 -23.43 -13.64 9.35
C GLY A 42 -22.93 -13.94 7.93
N LYS A 43 -23.32 -15.06 7.31
CA LYS A 43 -22.86 -15.43 5.96
C LYS A 43 -23.45 -14.51 4.90
N GLY A 44 -24.69 -14.05 5.11
CA GLY A 44 -25.35 -13.12 4.21
C GLY A 44 -24.65 -11.78 4.24
N ILE A 45 -24.33 -11.28 5.44
CA ILE A 45 -23.59 -10.03 5.63
C ILE A 45 -22.21 -10.09 4.99
N VAL A 46 -21.41 -11.10 5.31
CA VAL A 46 -20.04 -11.22 4.79
C VAL A 46 -20.05 -11.44 3.27
N GLY A 47 -20.92 -12.33 2.78
CA GLY A 47 -21.05 -12.58 1.34
C GLY A 47 -21.55 -11.37 0.57
N GLY A 48 -22.55 -10.68 1.11
CA GLY A 48 -23.07 -9.43 0.57
C GLY A 48 -22.01 -8.32 0.56
N ALA A 49 -21.19 -8.20 1.62
CA ALA A 49 -20.11 -7.22 1.67
C ALA A 49 -19.02 -7.51 0.62
N LEU A 50 -18.62 -8.77 0.46
CA LEU A 50 -17.67 -9.15 -0.58
C LEU A 50 -18.27 -8.85 -1.97
N LEU A 51 -19.48 -9.32 -2.25
CA LEU A 51 -20.14 -9.12 -3.55
C LEU A 51 -20.38 -7.64 -3.85
N GLY A 52 -20.72 -6.85 -2.84
CA GLY A 52 -20.89 -5.40 -2.93
C GLY A 52 -19.58 -4.66 -3.17
N ALA A 53 -18.45 -5.11 -2.63
CA ALA A 53 -17.15 -4.56 -3.01
C ALA A 53 -16.89 -4.82 -4.50
N GLU A 54 -17.13 -6.05 -4.95
CA GLU A 54 -16.81 -6.47 -6.32
C GLU A 54 -17.65 -5.81 -7.40
N ILE A 55 -18.93 -5.53 -7.11
CA ILE A 55 -19.80 -4.83 -8.05
C ILE A 55 -19.33 -3.40 -8.33
N VAL A 56 -18.48 -2.83 -7.47
CA VAL A 56 -17.89 -1.50 -7.65
C VAL A 56 -16.48 -1.58 -8.22
N THR A 57 -15.62 -2.45 -7.68
CA THR A 57 -14.21 -2.57 -8.10
C THR A 57 -14.05 -3.05 -9.54
N ILE A 58 -14.83 -4.06 -9.96
CA ILE A 58 -14.72 -4.64 -11.31
C ILE A 58 -15.06 -3.58 -12.38
N PRO A 59 -16.20 -2.85 -12.33
CA PRO A 59 -16.47 -1.79 -13.29
C PRO A 59 -15.42 -0.66 -13.28
N MET A 60 -14.90 -0.27 -12.11
CA MET A 60 -13.82 0.72 -12.04
C MET A 60 -12.54 0.25 -12.75
N ALA A 61 -12.19 -1.03 -12.59
CA ALA A 61 -11.06 -1.63 -13.29
C ALA A 61 -11.29 -1.72 -14.80
N LEU A 62 -12.51 -2.05 -15.23
CA LEU A 62 -12.89 -2.02 -16.64
C LEU A 62 -12.86 -0.60 -17.23
N ALA A 63 -13.21 0.42 -16.44
CA ALA A 63 -13.07 1.82 -16.78
C ALA A 63 -11.61 2.34 -16.68
N ASN A 64 -10.66 1.47 -16.34
CA ASN A 64 -9.23 1.75 -16.25
C ASN A 64 -8.89 2.89 -15.26
N VAL A 65 -9.62 2.95 -14.14
CA VAL A 65 -9.33 3.87 -13.04
C VAL A 65 -7.97 3.51 -12.45
N GLN A 66 -7.05 4.47 -12.35
CA GLN A 66 -5.67 4.22 -11.87
C GLN A 66 -5.45 4.61 -10.39
N SER A 67 -6.41 5.30 -9.79
CA SER A 67 -6.29 5.76 -8.40
C SER A 67 -6.58 4.64 -7.41
N GLY A 68 -5.55 4.17 -6.68
CA GLY A 68 -5.72 3.19 -5.61
C GLY A 68 -6.69 3.66 -4.52
N VAL A 69 -6.73 4.96 -4.23
CA VAL A 69 -7.68 5.55 -3.26
C VAL A 69 -9.12 5.39 -3.75
N ALA A 70 -9.38 5.56 -5.05
CA ALA A 70 -10.72 5.36 -5.61
C ALA A 70 -11.20 3.92 -5.43
N TYR A 71 -10.32 2.92 -5.60
CA TYR A 71 -10.66 1.52 -5.29
C TYR A 71 -10.93 1.31 -3.81
N GLY A 72 -10.13 1.88 -2.91
CA GLY A 72 -10.35 1.76 -1.47
C GLY A 72 -11.71 2.31 -1.03
N VAL A 73 -12.05 3.52 -1.49
CA VAL A 73 -13.34 4.16 -1.16
C VAL A 73 -14.50 3.44 -1.84
N GLY A 74 -14.39 3.14 -3.13
CA GLY A 74 -15.45 2.47 -3.88
C GLY A 74 -15.74 1.06 -3.35
N ALA A 75 -14.71 0.27 -3.09
CA ALA A 75 -14.84 -1.06 -2.48
C ALA A 75 -15.45 -0.96 -1.07
N GLY A 76 -15.01 0.00 -0.25
CA GLY A 76 -15.55 0.19 1.11
C GLY A 76 -17.03 0.55 1.11
N LEU A 77 -17.45 1.48 0.26
CA LEU A 77 -18.85 1.87 0.11
C LEU A 77 -19.70 0.71 -0.45
N GLY A 78 -19.19 0.04 -1.47
CA GLY A 78 -19.82 -1.15 -2.05
C GLY A 78 -19.99 -2.26 -1.01
N ALA A 79 -18.97 -2.53 -0.20
CA ALA A 79 -19.01 -3.52 0.85
C ALA A 79 -20.02 -3.17 1.96
N ALA A 80 -20.09 -1.90 2.37
CA ALA A 80 -21.07 -1.45 3.35
C ALA A 80 -22.51 -1.64 2.82
N ALA A 81 -22.78 -1.19 1.59
CA ALA A 81 -24.09 -1.34 0.96
C ALA A 81 -24.45 -2.82 0.75
N GLY A 82 -23.50 -3.62 0.27
CA GLY A 82 -23.66 -5.04 0.07
C GLY A 82 -23.87 -5.81 1.37
N GLY A 83 -23.17 -5.45 2.45
CA GLY A 83 -23.34 -6.05 3.77
C GLY A 83 -24.73 -5.76 4.36
N VAL A 84 -25.24 -4.54 4.20
CA VAL A 84 -26.62 -4.19 4.57
C VAL A 84 -27.63 -5.00 3.74
N GLY A 85 -27.42 -5.10 2.43
CA GLY A 85 -28.25 -5.95 1.57
C GLY A 85 -28.22 -7.43 2.00
N GLY A 86 -27.03 -7.93 2.33
CA GLY A 86 -26.78 -9.28 2.81
C GLY A 86 -27.46 -9.57 4.15
N TYR A 87 -27.49 -8.59 5.06
CA TYR A 87 -28.27 -8.68 6.30
C TYR A 87 -29.77 -8.87 6.01
N PHE A 88 -30.34 -8.06 5.11
CA PHE A 88 -31.75 -8.22 4.74
C PHE A 88 -32.03 -9.56 4.06
N VAL A 89 -31.13 -10.05 3.21
CA VAL A 89 -31.28 -11.39 2.63
C VAL A 89 -31.30 -12.45 3.73
N GLU A 90 -30.38 -12.38 4.69
CA GLU A 90 -30.27 -13.33 5.81
C GLU A 90 -31.54 -13.37 6.67
N GLN A 91 -32.19 -12.23 6.91
CA GLN A 91 -33.44 -12.16 7.68
C GLN A 91 -34.66 -12.74 6.95
N ASN A 92 -34.58 -12.98 5.64
CA ASN A 92 -35.70 -13.43 4.81
C ASN A 92 -35.58 -14.89 4.32
N VAL A 93 -34.59 -15.65 4.79
CA VAL A 93 -34.40 -17.06 4.41
C VAL A 93 -34.04 -17.96 5.59
N ASP A 94 -34.68 -19.13 5.68
CA ASP A 94 -34.51 -20.06 6.79
C ASP A 94 -33.39 -21.11 6.57
N ASP A 95 -33.15 -21.54 5.33
CA ASP A 95 -32.27 -22.69 4.96
C ASP A 95 -30.77 -22.30 4.82
N GLY A 96 -30.42 -21.02 4.93
CA GLY A 96 -29.02 -20.54 4.86
C GLY A 96 -28.27 -20.76 3.54
N ARG A 97 -28.83 -21.51 2.58
CA ARG A 97 -28.24 -21.77 1.27
C ARG A 97 -27.94 -20.49 0.49
N VAL A 98 -28.87 -19.53 0.51
CA VAL A 98 -28.71 -18.26 -0.19
C VAL A 98 -27.52 -17.46 0.38
N PRO A 99 -27.41 -17.23 1.70
CA PRO A 99 -26.22 -16.68 2.34
C PRO A 99 -24.92 -17.41 1.98
N VAL A 100 -24.94 -18.75 1.94
CA VAL A 100 -23.77 -19.55 1.56
C VAL A 100 -23.37 -19.32 0.11
N TYR A 101 -24.32 -19.25 -0.83
CA TYR A 101 -24.03 -18.94 -2.22
C TYR A 101 -23.55 -17.50 -2.42
N MET A 102 -24.08 -16.53 -1.68
CA MET A 102 -23.57 -15.16 -1.70
C MET A 102 -22.12 -15.10 -1.22
N LEU A 103 -21.81 -15.80 -0.12
CA LEU A 103 -20.45 -15.88 0.40
C LEU A 103 -19.50 -16.56 -0.60
N ALA A 104 -19.91 -17.71 -1.14
CA ALA A 104 -19.14 -18.44 -2.14
C ALA A 104 -18.92 -17.60 -3.40
N GLY A 105 -19.96 -16.91 -3.89
CA GLY A 105 -19.89 -16.02 -5.03
C GLY A 105 -18.97 -14.83 -4.79
N GLY A 106 -19.07 -14.19 -3.62
CA GLY A 106 -18.17 -13.11 -3.21
C GLY A 106 -16.71 -13.55 -3.21
N LEU A 107 -16.40 -14.67 -2.55
CA LEU A 107 -15.04 -15.23 -2.50
C LEU A 107 -14.52 -15.64 -3.88
N ALA A 108 -15.39 -16.21 -4.74
CA ALA A 108 -15.02 -16.59 -6.09
C ALA A 108 -14.63 -15.39 -6.96
N LEU A 109 -15.21 -14.21 -6.72
CA LEU A 109 -14.94 -13.00 -7.48
C LEU A 109 -13.70 -12.21 -7.00
N VAL A 110 -13.21 -12.47 -5.78
CA VAL A 110 -12.03 -11.76 -5.23
C VAL A 110 -10.81 -11.90 -6.13
N ILE A 111 -10.49 -13.11 -6.60
CA ILE A 111 -9.28 -13.32 -7.41
C ILE A 111 -9.37 -12.57 -8.75
N PRO A 112 -10.43 -12.74 -9.57
CA PRO A 112 -10.59 -11.95 -10.80
C PRO A 112 -10.49 -10.44 -10.57
N ALA A 113 -11.09 -9.93 -9.50
CA ALA A 113 -11.09 -8.51 -9.22
C ALA A 113 -9.71 -7.98 -8.84
N VAL A 114 -8.98 -8.68 -7.96
CA VAL A 114 -7.61 -8.30 -7.62
C VAL A 114 -6.72 -8.26 -8.86
N VAL A 115 -6.85 -9.25 -9.76
CA VAL A 115 -6.10 -9.27 -11.03
C VAL A 115 -6.46 -8.06 -11.90
N MET A 116 -7.74 -7.72 -12.02
CA MET A 116 -8.18 -6.57 -12.81
C MET A 116 -7.71 -5.24 -12.22
N VAL A 117 -7.82 -5.06 -10.90
CA VAL A 117 -7.36 -3.85 -10.21
C VAL A 117 -5.85 -3.68 -10.40
N LEU A 118 -5.05 -4.72 -10.16
CA LEU A 118 -3.60 -4.66 -10.34
C LEU A 118 -3.20 -4.33 -11.77
N ASN A 119 -3.88 -4.91 -12.75
CA ASN A 119 -3.67 -4.60 -14.16
C ASN A 119 -4.02 -3.13 -14.48
N ALA A 120 -5.14 -2.61 -13.97
CA ALA A 120 -5.57 -1.22 -14.17
C ALA A 120 -4.62 -0.21 -13.49
N THR A 121 -4.04 -0.57 -12.34
CA THR A 121 -3.12 0.28 -11.58
C THR A 121 -1.64 0.06 -11.93
N THR A 122 -1.34 -0.73 -12.95
CA THR A 122 0.04 -0.97 -13.37
C THR A 122 0.71 0.35 -13.78
N TYR A 123 1.93 0.57 -13.29
CA TYR A 123 2.71 1.75 -13.62
C TYR A 123 2.92 1.85 -15.14
N LYS A 124 2.53 3.00 -15.71
CA LYS A 124 2.83 3.35 -17.09
C LYS A 124 3.93 4.40 -17.06
N PRO A 125 5.15 4.10 -17.54
CA PRO A 125 6.18 5.11 -17.63
C PRO A 125 5.68 6.27 -18.49
N VAL A 126 5.95 7.49 -18.04
CA VAL A 126 5.64 8.68 -18.82
C VAL A 126 6.51 8.70 -20.07
N ASP A 127 5.90 8.90 -21.23
CA ASP A 127 6.63 8.97 -22.49
C ASP A 127 7.66 10.10 -22.44
N GLY A 128 8.93 9.76 -22.70
CA GLY A 128 10.03 10.73 -22.74
C GLY A 128 10.92 10.77 -21.49
N VAL A 129 10.52 10.14 -20.37
CA VAL A 129 11.43 9.91 -19.24
C VAL A 129 12.11 8.57 -19.45
N ARG A 130 13.23 8.59 -20.19
CA ARG A 130 14.20 7.48 -20.12
C ARG A 130 14.75 7.46 -18.71
N GLU A 131 14.93 6.27 -18.13
CA GLU A 131 15.75 6.10 -16.93
C GLU A 131 16.99 6.98 -17.08
N ASP A 132 17.21 7.84 -16.09
CA ASP A 132 18.32 8.77 -16.02
C ASP A 132 19.58 8.02 -16.41
N ARG A 133 20.01 8.23 -17.67
CA ARG A 133 21.15 7.53 -18.22
C ARG A 133 22.29 7.96 -17.33
N ALA A 134 22.89 7.02 -16.61
CA ALA A 134 24.02 7.28 -15.70
C ALA A 134 24.89 8.37 -16.35
N PRO A 135 25.13 9.50 -15.67
CA PRO A 135 25.76 10.66 -16.28
C PRO A 135 26.92 10.18 -17.13
N SER A 136 26.90 10.44 -18.43
CA SER A 136 28.04 10.20 -19.30
C SER A 136 29.08 11.28 -19.02
N GLY A 137 29.50 11.35 -17.75
CA GLY A 137 30.68 12.08 -17.34
C GLY A 137 31.92 11.40 -17.92
N PRO A 138 33.04 12.13 -17.98
CA PRO A 138 34.32 11.51 -18.30
C PRO A 138 34.56 10.31 -17.38
N PRO A 139 35.30 9.28 -17.84
CA PRO A 139 35.68 8.14 -17.01
C PRO A 139 36.17 8.66 -15.66
N ALA A 140 35.60 8.14 -14.57
CA ALA A 140 36.09 8.46 -13.24
C ALA A 140 37.57 8.06 -13.20
N ASP A 141 38.46 9.04 -13.14
CA ASP A 141 39.89 8.83 -13.04
C ASP A 141 40.15 8.16 -11.67
N PRO A 142 40.51 6.86 -11.66
CA PRO A 142 40.70 6.11 -10.42
C PRO A 142 42.02 6.55 -9.79
N GLY A 143 42.01 7.73 -9.17
CA GLY A 143 43.20 8.38 -8.63
C GLY A 143 42.95 9.81 -8.13
N THR A 144 41.94 10.50 -8.64
CA THR A 144 41.58 11.82 -8.12
C THR A 144 40.55 11.68 -7.00
N VAL A 145 40.90 12.13 -5.80
CA VAL A 145 40.02 12.15 -4.62
C VAL A 145 38.96 13.24 -4.82
N GLY A 146 37.99 12.99 -5.70
CA GLY A 146 36.86 13.87 -6.00
C GLY A 146 35.80 13.82 -4.90
N GLY A 147 36.18 14.17 -3.67
CA GLY A 147 35.21 14.55 -2.67
C GLY A 147 34.53 15.83 -3.13
N SER A 148 33.20 15.83 -3.16
CA SER A 148 32.41 17.05 -3.32
C SER A 148 32.68 17.98 -2.14
N VAL A 149 33.75 18.77 -2.23
CA VAL A 149 33.98 19.85 -1.30
C VAL A 149 32.99 20.93 -1.69
N VAL A 150 31.92 21.07 -0.89
CA VAL A 150 31.15 22.31 -0.81
C VAL A 150 32.12 23.37 -0.30
N ILE A 151 32.91 23.97 -1.19
CA ILE A 151 33.72 25.15 -0.92
C ILE A 151 32.75 26.33 -1.08
N GLY A 152 32.23 26.83 0.03
CA GLY A 152 31.35 28.00 0.00
C GLY A 152 30.53 28.32 1.25
N ALA A 153 30.56 27.51 2.32
CA ALA A 153 30.00 27.94 3.59
C ALA A 153 31.08 28.71 4.38
N PRO A 154 30.87 29.99 4.75
CA PRO A 154 31.79 30.69 5.64
C PRO A 154 31.85 29.97 7.00
N PRO A 155 32.98 30.02 7.71
CA PRO A 155 33.12 29.36 9.01
C PRO A 155 32.06 29.90 9.97
N ALA A 156 31.20 29.02 10.47
CA ALA A 156 30.33 29.33 11.59
C ALA A 156 31.24 29.68 12.78
N GLY A 157 31.18 30.93 13.21
CA GLY A 157 31.92 31.44 14.35
C GLY A 157 31.61 30.62 15.61
N SER A 158 32.61 30.51 16.47
CA SER A 158 32.52 29.93 17.81
C SER A 158 31.29 30.45 18.55
N PRO A 159 30.51 29.59 19.25
CA PRO A 159 29.38 30.07 20.04
C PRO A 159 29.88 31.00 21.17
N PRO A 160 29.17 32.09 21.48
CA PRO A 160 29.57 33.00 22.54
C PRO A 160 29.46 32.34 23.92
N PRO A 161 30.28 32.75 24.90
CA PRO A 161 30.25 32.18 26.25
C PRO A 161 28.92 32.51 26.95
N ALA A 162 28.41 31.53 27.70
CA ALA A 162 27.18 31.63 28.46
C ALA A 162 27.24 32.76 29.51
N PRO A 163 26.19 33.61 29.65
CA PRO A 163 26.12 34.58 30.74
C PRO A 163 25.99 33.90 32.11
N ALA A 164 26.75 34.44 33.07
CA ALA A 164 26.76 34.02 34.46
C ALA A 164 25.41 34.27 35.17
N THR A 165 25.13 33.40 36.14
CA THR A 165 23.96 33.39 37.02
C THR A 165 23.83 34.65 37.89
N THR A 166 22.61 35.15 38.08
CA THR A 166 22.25 36.12 39.13
C THR A 166 20.89 35.72 39.75
N PRO A 167 20.61 36.01 41.04
CA PRO A 167 19.75 35.18 41.92
C PRO A 167 18.23 35.28 41.74
N ALA A 168 17.58 34.25 42.29
CA ALA A 168 16.16 33.94 42.25
C ALA A 168 15.20 35.02 42.81
N ALA A 169 14.05 35.14 42.13
CA ALA A 169 12.82 35.80 42.59
C ALA A 169 11.61 34.89 42.26
N PRO A 170 10.46 35.03 42.94
CA PRO A 170 9.64 33.91 43.41
C PRO A 170 8.76 33.21 42.36
N ALA A 171 8.47 31.93 42.65
CA ALA A 171 7.83 30.96 41.78
C ALA A 171 6.41 31.32 41.32
N THR A 172 6.25 31.44 40.00
CA THR A 172 4.98 31.38 39.27
C THR A 172 4.55 29.90 39.13
N PRO A 173 3.25 29.55 39.18
CA PRO A 173 2.78 28.16 39.05
C PRO A 173 3.20 27.53 37.71
N PRO A 174 3.46 26.21 37.64
CA PRO A 174 4.05 25.59 36.46
C PRO A 174 3.12 25.68 35.24
N ALA A 175 3.62 26.36 34.20
CA ALA A 175 3.05 26.32 32.86
C ALA A 175 3.10 24.88 32.32
N ALA A 176 2.03 24.45 31.67
CA ALA A 176 1.89 23.13 31.07
C ALA A 176 3.09 22.79 30.17
N ALA A 177 3.60 21.57 30.32
CA ALA A 177 4.74 21.07 29.54
C ALA A 177 4.46 21.15 28.02
N PRO A 178 5.44 21.53 27.19
CA PRO A 178 5.29 21.56 25.74
C PRO A 178 4.96 20.16 25.22
N ALA A 179 3.91 20.08 24.40
CA ALA A 179 3.49 18.84 23.76
C ALA A 179 4.61 18.30 22.87
N THR A 180 5.08 17.08 23.15
CA THR A 180 6.00 16.36 22.28
C THR A 180 5.38 16.18 20.89
N PRO A 181 6.13 16.45 19.80
CA PRO A 181 5.62 16.27 18.45
C PRO A 181 5.29 14.80 18.20
N PRO A 182 4.16 14.48 17.53
CA PRO A 182 3.77 13.11 17.27
C PRO A 182 4.79 12.45 16.34
N THR A 183 5.36 11.33 16.78
CA THR A 183 6.37 10.58 16.01
C THR A 183 5.76 9.44 15.20
N SER A 184 4.44 9.20 15.28
CA SER A 184 3.77 8.03 14.67
C SER A 184 2.54 8.44 13.88
N LEU A 185 2.15 7.60 12.90
CA LEU A 185 0.95 7.84 12.10
C LEU A 185 -0.32 7.83 12.98
N LEU A 186 -0.43 6.84 13.86
CA LEU A 186 -1.48 6.75 14.87
C LEU A 186 -0.83 6.69 16.26
N ASP A 187 -1.13 7.67 17.11
CA ASP A 187 -0.68 7.70 18.51
C ASP A 187 -1.90 7.69 19.44
N TRP A 188 -1.98 6.65 20.26
CA TRP A 188 -2.99 6.49 21.29
C TRP A 188 -2.34 6.72 22.65
N SER A 189 -2.73 7.82 23.33
CA SER A 189 -2.50 8.01 24.76
C SER A 189 -3.84 8.25 25.46
N ARG A 190 -4.05 7.81 26.70
CA ARG A 190 -5.30 8.20 27.40
C ARG A 190 -5.15 9.65 27.89
N PRO A 191 -6.05 10.61 27.55
CA PRO A 191 -7.34 10.48 26.85
C PRO A 191 -7.35 10.95 25.37
N SER A 192 -6.20 11.07 24.70
CA SER A 192 -6.09 11.62 23.34
C SER A 192 -5.69 10.61 22.26
N LEU A 193 -6.45 10.60 21.15
CA LEU A 193 -6.04 10.01 19.88
C LEU A 193 -5.40 11.10 19.00
N ARG A 194 -4.21 10.85 18.46
CA ARG A 194 -3.50 11.78 17.57
C ARG A 194 -3.14 11.09 16.25
N LEU A 195 -3.37 11.78 15.15
CA LEU A 195 -2.93 11.38 13.81
C LEU A 195 -1.77 12.29 13.39
N GLY A 196 -0.64 11.71 12.99
CA GLY A 196 0.56 12.45 12.60
C GLY A 196 1.11 11.98 11.25
N LEU A 197 1.99 12.78 10.65
CA LEU A 197 2.81 12.33 9.53
C LEU A 197 4.14 11.82 10.10
N PRO A 198 4.44 10.51 10.05
CA PRO A 198 5.68 10.00 10.60
C PRO A 198 6.87 10.49 9.77
N VAL A 199 7.91 10.98 10.46
CA VAL A 199 9.20 11.28 9.82
C VAL A 199 9.98 9.97 9.71
N PRO A 200 10.37 9.51 8.51
CA PRO A 200 11.14 8.28 8.36
C PRO A 200 12.51 8.44 9.01
N GLU A 201 12.90 7.47 9.85
CA GLU A 201 14.23 7.43 10.45
C GLU A 201 15.14 6.54 9.60
N VAL A 202 16.28 7.10 9.17
CA VAL A 202 17.25 6.43 8.32
C VAL A 202 18.46 6.08 9.16
N LYS A 203 18.65 4.80 9.48
CA LYS A 203 19.78 4.32 10.30
C LYS A 203 20.70 3.40 9.49
N PRO A 204 22.02 3.59 9.57
CA PRO A 204 22.96 2.63 8.99
C PRO A 204 22.87 1.31 9.75
N VAL A 205 22.80 0.19 9.02
CA VAL A 205 22.65 -1.15 9.64
C VAL A 205 23.90 -1.54 10.43
N TYR A 206 25.07 -1.02 10.05
CA TYR A 206 26.34 -1.29 10.71
C TYR A 206 27.03 0.01 11.11
N SER A 207 27.61 0.00 12.31
CA SER A 207 28.49 1.07 12.74
C SER A 207 29.77 1.11 11.89
N LEU A 208 30.40 2.28 11.78
CA LEU A 208 31.65 2.42 11.02
C LEU A 208 32.79 1.51 11.53
N ALA A 209 32.80 1.22 12.83
CA ALA A 209 33.78 0.31 13.43
C ALA A 209 33.54 -1.15 13.00
N GLU A 210 32.28 -1.53 12.89
CA GLU A 210 31.87 -2.88 12.50
C GLU A 210 32.01 -3.12 11.00
N GLN A 211 31.74 -2.10 10.16
CA GLN A 211 32.02 -2.15 8.73
C GLN A 211 33.50 -2.40 8.44
N LYS A 212 34.40 -1.72 9.17
CA LYS A 212 35.86 -1.94 9.05
C LYS A 212 36.29 -3.33 9.47
N ARG A 213 35.64 -3.90 10.50
CA ARG A 213 35.95 -5.24 11.01
C ARG A 213 35.43 -6.36 10.10
N LEU A 214 34.28 -6.16 9.47
CA LEU A 214 33.62 -7.16 8.62
C LEU A 214 33.97 -7.03 7.13
N GLY A 215 34.66 -5.96 6.71
CA GLY A 215 35.11 -5.77 5.32
C GLY A 215 33.95 -5.57 4.32
N VAL A 216 32.76 -5.24 4.80
CA VAL A 216 31.57 -5.07 3.96
C VAL A 216 31.51 -3.63 3.47
N ALA A 217 31.64 -3.43 2.16
CA ALA A 217 31.42 -2.14 1.53
C ALA A 217 29.91 -1.84 1.55
N SER A 218 29.48 -0.92 2.42
CA SER A 218 28.11 -0.39 2.47
C SER A 218 27.04 -1.43 2.80
N ALA A 219 27.06 -1.88 4.04
CA ALA A 219 26.03 -2.78 4.52
C ALA A 219 24.78 -1.98 4.91
N GLY A 220 23.88 -1.80 3.93
CA GLY A 220 22.47 -1.45 4.07
C GLY A 220 22.11 -0.15 4.81
N THR A 221 21.07 0.53 4.34
CA THR A 221 20.40 1.57 5.13
C THR A 221 19.04 1.05 5.54
N GLU A 222 18.75 1.04 6.84
CA GLU A 222 17.44 0.66 7.35
C GLU A 222 16.57 1.93 7.42
N VAL A 223 15.41 1.89 6.75
CA VAL A 223 14.40 2.94 6.85
C VAL A 223 13.30 2.46 7.79
N ARG A 224 13.15 3.12 8.93
CA ARG A 224 12.12 2.84 9.93
C ARG A 224 11.00 3.85 9.83
N MET A 225 9.77 3.35 9.67
CA MET A 225 8.56 4.19 9.64
C MET A 225 7.63 3.78 10.81
N PRO A 226 7.54 4.58 11.87
CA PRO A 226 6.65 4.30 13.01
C PRO A 226 5.18 4.48 12.62
N LEU A 227 4.43 3.38 12.58
CA LEU A 227 3.01 3.40 12.20
C LEU A 227 2.09 3.60 13.41
N VAL A 228 2.36 2.92 14.52
CA VAL A 228 1.46 2.91 15.69
C VAL A 228 2.26 3.09 16.96
N ARG A 229 1.79 3.97 17.85
CA ARG A 229 2.29 4.11 19.22
C ARG A 229 1.14 4.00 20.21
N VAL A 230 1.35 3.23 21.27
CA VAL A 230 0.40 3.06 22.37
C VAL A 230 1.13 3.35 23.67
N ALA A 231 0.61 4.30 24.45
CA ALA A 231 1.11 4.62 25.78
C ALA A 231 -0.01 4.40 26.83
N PHE A 232 0.31 3.65 27.88
CA PHE A 232 -0.59 3.32 28.99
C PHE A 232 -0.26 4.13 30.23
#